data_AF-A0A523U9N7-F1
#
_entry.id   AF-A0A523U9N7-F1
#
_cell.length_a   1.000
_cell.length_b   1.000
_cell.length_c   1.000
_cell.angle_alpha   90.00
_cell.angle_beta   90.00
_cell.angle_gamma   90.00
#
_symmetry.space_group_name_H-M   'P 1'
#
loop_
_entity.id
_entity.type
_entity.pdbx_description
1 polymer ?
#
loop_
_entity_poly.entity_id
_entity_poly.type
_entity_poly.pdbx_seq_one_letter_code
_entity_poly.pdbx_strand_id
1 'polypeptide(L)' 'MKKPIIVKIGGSTLGSHDTTLEDLVALQKESKALVVVHGGGKVISDWLERWGI' A
#
# COMPACT_ATOMS: atom_id res chain seq x y z
N MET A 1 -23.81 7.76 -6.08
CA MET A 1 -22.65 7.32 -5.25
C MET A 1 -21.37 7.92 -5.86
N LYS A 2 -20.42 8.40 -5.05
CA LYS A 2 -19.10 8.82 -5.56
C LYS A 2 -18.35 7.60 -6.13
N LYS A 3 -17.74 7.73 -7.31
CA LYS A 3 -16.91 6.66 -7.90
C LYS A 3 -15.59 6.59 -7.11
N PRO A 4 -15.21 5.43 -6.54
CA PRO A 4 -13.98 5.32 -5.78
C PRO A 4 -12.74 5.34 -6.67
N ILE A 5 -11.64 5.88 -6.16
CA ILE A 5 -10.29 5.75 -6.72
C ILE A 5 -9.66 4.51 -6.09
N ILE A 6 -9.21 3.58 -6.94
CA ILE A 6 -8.51 2.38 -6.47
C ILE A 6 -7.01 2.61 -6.58
N VAL A 7 -6.32 2.53 -5.44
CA VAL A 7 -4.86 2.71 -5.35
C VAL A 7 -4.23 1.36 -5.04
N LYS A 8 -3.44 0.84 -5.97
CA LYS A 8 -2.65 -0.39 -5.76
C LYS A 8 -1.26 -0.01 -5.30
N ILE A 9 -0.91 -0.41 -4.08
CA ILE A 9 0.44 -0.22 -3.53
C ILE A 9 1.23 -1.51 -3.69
N GLY A 10 2.43 -1.40 -4.24
CA GLY A 10 3.39 -2.51 -4.29
C GLY A 10 3.93 -2.80 -2.88
N GLY A 11 3.95 -4.08 -2.48
CA GLY A 11 4.45 -4.45 -1.15
C GLY A 11 5.96 -4.18 -0.95
N SER A 12 6.71 -4.06 -2.05
CA SER A 12 8.13 -3.64 -2.04
C SER A 12 8.31 -2.12 -1.96
N THR A 13 7.25 -1.35 -2.21
CA THR A 13 7.28 0.11 -2.25
C THR A 13 6.87 0.74 -0.91
N LEU A 14 6.14 -0.01 -0.07
CA LEU A 14 5.84 0.35 1.32
C LEU A 14 7.12 0.22 2.18
N GLY A 15 7.96 1.25 2.15
CA GLY A 15 9.21 1.33 2.92
C GLY A 15 9.31 2.63 3.72
N SER A 16 10.38 2.75 4.53
CA SER A 16 10.59 3.87 5.47
C SER A 16 10.81 5.25 4.83
N HIS A 17 10.98 5.32 3.51
CA HIS A 17 11.23 6.57 2.77
C HIS A 17 10.08 6.94 1.82
N ASP A 18 8.95 6.23 1.92
CA ASP A 18 7.80 6.40 1.03
C ASP A 18 6.75 7.33 1.65
N THR A 19 6.06 8.14 0.83
CA THR A 19 5.02 9.11 1.25
C THR A 19 3.60 8.65 0.93
N THR A 20 3.41 7.41 0.46
CA THR A 20 2.12 6.92 -0.06
C THR A 20 1.02 7.02 0.99
N LEU A 21 1.33 6.80 2.27
CA LEU A 21 0.32 6.91 3.33
C LEU A 21 -0.10 8.37 3.56
N GLU A 22 0.85 9.31 3.55
CA GLU A 22 0.61 10.74 3.63
C GLU A 22 -0.22 11.24 2.44
N ASP A 23 0.08 10.76 1.24
CA ASP A 23 -0.65 11.10 0.02
C ASP A 23 -2.10 10.56 0.05
N LEU A 24 -2.30 9.34 0.56
CA LEU A 24 -3.63 8.78 0.80
C LEU A 24 -4.43 9.62 1.80
N VAL A 25 -3.78 10.10 2.86
CA VAL A 25 -4.41 11.00 3.85
C VAL A 25 -4.76 12.34 3.22
N ALA A 26 -3.88 12.92 2.39
CA ALA A 26 -4.16 14.16 1.66
C ALA A 26 -5.39 14.01 0.76
N LEU A 27 -5.48 12.94 -0.03
CA LEU A 27 -6.64 12.63 -0.87
C LEU A 27 -7.91 12.38 -0.06
N GLN A 28 -7.81 11.73 1.10
CA GLN A 28 -8.95 11.54 2.00
C GLN A 28 -9.48 12.89 2.53
N LYS A 29 -8.59 13.82 2.90
CA LYS A 29 -8.97 15.19 3.34
C LYS A 29 -9.67 15.98 2.24
N GLU A 30 -9.35 15.73 0.98
CA GLU A 30 -10.10 16.24 -0.19
C GLU A 30 -11.45 15.54 -0.42
N SER A 31 -11.91 14.70 0.50
CA SER A 31 -13.15 13.94 0.41
C SER A 31 -13.24 13.02 -0.81
N LYS A 32 -12.09 12.51 -1.29
CA LYS A 32 -12.05 11.46 -2.31
C LYS A 32 -12.44 10.13 -1.67
N ALA A 33 -13.26 9.35 -2.36
CA ALA A 33 -13.54 7.98 -1.97
C ALA A 33 -12.37 7.11 -2.43
N LEU A 34 -11.63 6.51 -1.50
CA LEU A 34 -10.44 5.71 -1.80
C LEU A 34 -10.67 4.25 -1.43
N VAL A 35 -10.13 3.34 -2.25
CA VAL A 35 -9.97 1.92 -1.93
C VAL A 35 -8.50 1.59 -2.12
N VAL A 36 -7.84 1.11 -1.05
CA VAL A 36 -6.42 0.76 -1.08
C VAL A 36 -6.27 -0.75 -1.17
N VAL A 37 -5.47 -1.21 -2.12
CA VAL A 37 -5.09 -2.61 -2.29
C VAL A 37 -3.58 -2.71 -2.15
N HIS A 38 -3.06 -3.65 -1.35
CA HIS A 38 -1.62 -3.87 -1.26
C HIS A 38 -1.26 -5.33 -1.52
N GLY A 39 -0.02 -5.56 -1.95
CA GLY A 39 0.58 -6.89 -1.95
C GLY A 39 1.48 -7.08 -0.73
N GLY A 40 2.20 -8.20 -0.68
CA GLY A 40 3.15 -8.50 0.40
C GLY A 40 4.33 -9.36 -0.03
N GLY A 41 4.68 -9.39 -1.32
CA GLY A 41 5.68 -10.30 -1.88
C GLY A 41 7.02 -10.27 -1.12
N LYS A 42 7.57 -9.09 -0.85
CA LYS A 42 8.80 -8.94 -0.05
C LYS A 42 8.65 -9.58 1.34
N VAL A 43 7.56 -9.31 2.04
CA VAL A 43 7.30 -9.89 3.37
C VAL A 43 7.19 -11.41 3.30
N ILE A 44 6.53 -11.95 2.27
CA ILE A 44 6.46 -13.40 2.03
C ILE A 44 7.87 -13.97 1.83
N SER A 45 8.68 -13.37 0.96
CA SER A 45 10.06 -13.78 0.72
C SER A 45 10.92 -13.71 1.99
N ASP A 46 10.83 -12.61 2.76
CA ASP A 46 11.54 -12.45 4.03
C ASP A 46 11.15 -13.56 5.03
N TRP A 47 9.90 -14.04 5.00
CA TRP A 47 9.47 -15.17 5.82
C TRP A 47 9.99 -16.52 5.30
N LEU A 48 9.97 -16.75 3.99
CA LEU A 48 10.53 -17.98 3.40
C LEU A 48 12.01 -18.14 3.75
N GLU A 49 12.78 -17.06 3.62
CA GLU A 49 14.21 -17.04 3.96
C GLU A 49 14.45 -17.38 5.44
N ARG A 50 13.65 -16.84 6.37
CA ARG A 50 13.72 -17.17 7.80
C ARG A 50 13.45 -18.65 8.09
N TRP A 51 12.70 -19.31 7.22
CA TRP A 51 12.37 -20.73 7.33
C TRP A 51 13.32 -21.62 6.52
N GLY A 52 14.35 -21.04 5.88
CA GLY A 52 15.33 -21.77 5.08
C GLY A 52 14.77 -22.31 3.75
N ILE A 53 13.69 -21.68 3.24
CA ILE A 53 13.08 -21.97 1.93
C ILE A 53 13.66 -21.04 0.88
#